data_AF-A0A7Y3ZD02-F1
#
_entry.id   AF-A0A7Y3ZD02-F1
#
_cell.length_a   1.000
_cell.length_b   1.000
_cell.length_c   1.000
_cell.angle_alpha   90.00
_cell.angle_beta   90.00
_cell.angle_gamma   90.00
#
_symmetry.space_group_name_H-M   'P 1'
#
loop_
_entity.id
_entity.type
_entity.pdbx_description
1 polymer ?
#
loop_
_entity_poly.entity_id
_entity_poly.type
_entity_poly.pdbx_seq_one_letter_code
_entity_poly.pdbx_strand_id
1 'polypeptide(L)' 'MHRNGIVKCERLTSSLMKVDLSAKALKVTFVTECGRRVNVWRDGCDDRQYRHLCLILKQWQRGAEAPA' A
#
# COMPACT_ATOMS: atom_id res chain seq x y z
N MET A 1 -24.55 14.03 3.98
CA MET A 1 -24.38 12.69 4.59
C MET A 1 -22.92 12.30 4.51
N HIS A 2 -22.21 12.23 5.64
CA HIS A 2 -20.79 11.91 5.69
C HIS A 2 -20.59 10.39 5.49
N ARG A 3 -20.01 10.01 4.35
CA ARG A 3 -19.58 8.62 4.11
C ARG A 3 -18.27 8.41 4.85
N ASN A 4 -18.35 8.00 6.11
CA ASN A 4 -17.20 7.47 6.84
C ASN A 4 -16.82 6.14 6.18
N GLY A 5 -16.00 6.22 5.13
CA GLY A 5 -15.45 5.10 4.36
C GLY A 5 -14.44 4.30 5.17
N ILE A 6 -14.83 3.87 6.36
CA ILE A 6 -14.02 2.97 7.18
C ILE A 6 -14.11 1.59 6.52
N VAL A 7 -13.14 1.29 5.65
CA VAL A 7 -12.91 -0.08 5.20
C VAL A 7 -12.19 -0.82 6.33
N LYS A 8 -12.97 -1.43 7.23
CA LYS A 8 -12.43 -2.44 8.15
C LYS A 8 -12.09 -3.69 7.34
N CYS A 9 -10.80 -3.85 7.02
CA CYS A 9 -10.28 -5.12 6.55
C CYS A 9 -9.96 -6.00 7.76
N GLU A 10 -10.99 -6.52 8.42
CA GLU A 10 -10.82 -7.53 9.46
C GLU A 10 -10.39 -8.86 8.78
N ARG A 11 -9.14 -9.27 9.02
CA ARG A 11 -8.53 -10.57 8.64
C ARG A 11 -8.27 -10.85 7.16
N LEU A 12 -7.50 -10.00 6.49
CA LEU A 12 -6.72 -10.44 5.31
C LEU A 12 -5.29 -9.92 5.44
N THR A 13 -4.47 -10.61 6.23
CA THR A 13 -3.02 -10.66 5.99
C THR A 13 -2.81 -11.42 4.68
N SER A 14 -3.07 -10.75 3.56
CA SER A 14 -2.71 -11.27 2.25
C SER A 14 -1.31 -10.74 1.96
N SER A 15 -0.37 -11.63 1.66
CA SER A 15 0.97 -11.17 1.35
C SER A 15 0.95 -10.38 0.04
N LEU A 16 1.93 -9.51 -0.11
CA LEU A 16 2.14 -8.80 -1.37
C LEU A 16 2.74 -9.80 -2.38
N MET A 17 2.23 -9.81 -3.60
CA MET A 17 2.86 -10.54 -4.71
C MET A 17 3.70 -9.63 -5.58
N LYS A 18 3.20 -8.41 -5.85
CA LYS A 18 3.86 -7.46 -6.73
C LYS A 18 3.68 -6.05 -6.21
N VAL A 19 4.71 -5.25 -6.35
CA VAL A 19 4.72 -3.83 -6.02
C VAL A 19 5.26 -3.06 -7.22
N ASP A 20 4.65 -1.91 -7.53
CA ASP A 20 5.10 -0.94 -8.52
C ASP A 20 5.21 0.45 -7.85
N LEU A 21 6.44 0.96 -7.84
CA LEU A 21 6.82 2.26 -7.27
C LEU A 21 7.33 3.23 -8.35
N SER A 22 7.21 2.89 -9.64
CA SER A 22 7.70 3.73 -10.75
C SER A 22 7.04 5.12 -10.74
N ALA A 23 5.76 5.17 -10.36
CA ALA A 23 4.96 6.38 -10.28
C ALA A 23 4.79 6.93 -8.85
N LYS A 24 5.69 6.61 -7.89
CA LYS A 24 5.56 6.98 -6.46
C LYS A 24 5.42 8.48 -6.17
N ALA A 25 5.71 9.36 -7.14
CA ALA A 25 5.44 10.79 -7.00
C ALA A 25 3.93 11.08 -6.95
N LEU A 26 3.11 10.20 -7.56
CA LEU A 26 1.68 10.31 -7.75
C LEU A 26 0.91 9.18 -7.05
N LYS A 27 1.36 7.92 -7.21
CA LYS A 27 0.70 6.73 -6.65
C LYS A 27 1.64 5.55 -6.46
N VAL A 28 1.25 4.65 -5.57
CA VAL A 28 1.83 3.30 -5.49
C VAL A 28 0.76 2.29 -5.88
N THR A 29 1.20 1.24 -6.56
CA THR A 29 0.34 0.12 -6.95
C THR A 29 0.92 -1.16 -6.40
N PHE A 30 0.08 -2.02 -5.84
CA PHE A 30 0.50 -3.36 -5.45
C PHE A 30 -0.60 -4.39 -5.71
N VAL A 31 -0.19 -5.64 -5.88
CA VAL A 31 -1.05 -6.79 -6.09
C VAL A 31 -0.90 -7.70 -4.89
N THR A 32 -2.01 -8.07 -4.27
CA THR A 32 -2.07 -9.03 -3.18
C THR A 32 -2.10 -10.46 -3.70
N GLU A 33 -1.81 -11.45 -2.86
CA GLU A 33 -1.90 -12.88 -3.21
C GLU A 33 -3.26 -13.32 -3.72
N CYS A 34 -4.34 -12.70 -3.26
CA CYS A 34 -5.68 -12.94 -3.81
C CYS A 34 -5.91 -12.29 -5.19
N GLY A 35 -4.86 -11.82 -5.87
CA GLY A 35 -4.90 -11.22 -7.20
C GLY A 35 -5.48 -9.80 -7.23
N ARG A 36 -5.78 -9.21 -6.07
CA ARG A 36 -6.39 -7.87 -6.02
C ARG A 36 -5.33 -6.80 -6.25
N ARG A 37 -5.58 -5.94 -7.23
CA ARG A 37 -4.76 -4.77 -7.51
C ARG A 37 -5.26 -3.58 -6.69
N VAL A 38 -4.38 -3.04 -5.86
CA VAL A 38 -4.62 -1.85 -5.04
C VAL A 38 -3.85 -0.67 -5.63
N ASN A 39 -4.49 0.50 -5.66
CA ASN A 39 -3.85 1.77 -6.02
C ASN A 39 -4.03 2.74 -4.86
N VAL A 40 -2.93 3.25 -4.32
CA VAL A 40 -2.94 4.29 -3.30
C VAL A 40 -2.37 5.56 -3.92
N TRP A 41 -3.21 6.58 -4.04
CA TRP A 41 -2.84 7.89 -4.58
C TRP A 41 -2.35 8.81 -3.47
N ARG A 42 -1.33 9.61 -3.76
CA ARG A 42 -0.68 10.49 -2.79
C ARG A 42 -1.59 11.62 -2.32
N ASP A 43 -2.45 12.13 -3.18
CA ASP A 43 -3.42 13.18 -2.88
C ASP A 43 -4.63 12.68 -2.07
N GLY A 44 -4.83 11.36 -1.98
CA GLY A 44 -5.91 10.73 -1.25
C GLY A 44 -5.58 10.37 0.20
N CYS A 45 -4.36 10.61 0.68
CA CYS A 45 -3.96 10.31 2.05
C CYS A 45 -2.94 11.30 2.59
N ASP A 46 -2.68 11.22 3.90
CA ASP A 46 -1.66 12.05 4.54
C ASP A 46 -0.27 11.75 3.96
N ASP A 47 0.48 12.80 3.61
CA ASP A 47 1.77 12.68 2.92
C ASP A 47 2.81 11.92 3.76
N ARG A 48 2.75 12.02 5.10
CA ARG A 48 3.64 11.27 6.00
C ARG A 48 3.30 9.77 5.96
N GLN A 49 2.01 9.43 6.00
CA GLN A 49 1.56 8.03 5.87
C GLN A 49 1.92 7.45 4.49
N TYR A 50 1.73 8.23 3.43
CA TYR A 50 2.07 7.82 2.06
C TYR A 50 3.57 7.54 1.90
N ARG A 51 4.42 8.44 2.40
CA ARG A 51 5.88 8.26 2.38
C ARG A 51 6.29 7.03 3.18
N HIS A 52 5.69 6.79 4.34
CA HIS A 52 5.96 5.61 5.14
C HIS A 52 5.59 4.33 4.38
N LEU A 53 4.40 4.28 3.78
CA LEU A 53 3.99 3.16 2.93
C LEU A 53 5.00 2.89 1.79
N CYS A 54 5.48 3.94 1.11
CA CYS A 54 6.49 3.80 0.06
C CYS A 54 7.79 3.17 0.57
N LEU A 55 8.21 3.50 1.80
CA LEU A 55 9.41 2.91 2.42
C LEU A 55 9.22 1.43 2.71
N ILE A 56 8.10 1.05 3.32
CA ILE A 56 7.76 -0.34 3.63
C ILE A 56 7.74 -1.17 2.34
N LEU A 57 7.04 -0.70 1.31
CA LEU A 57 6.92 -1.38 0.03
C LEU A 57 8.28 -1.52 -0.68
N LYS A 58 9.16 -0.52 -0.56
CA LYS A 58 10.52 -0.56 -1.10
C LYS A 58 11.42 -1.54 -0.34
N GLN A 59 11.27 -1.64 0.98
CA GLN A 59 11.98 -2.64 1.80
C GLN A 59 11.53 -4.05 1.42
N TRP A 60 10.21 -4.25 1.30
CA TRP A 60 9.64 -5.51 0.85
C TRP A 60 10.16 -5.94 -0.53
N GLN A 61 10.20 -5.04 -1.53
CA GLN A 61 10.75 -5.34 -2.87
C GLN A 61 12.22 -5.79 -2.84
N ARG A 62 12.97 -5.39 -1.81
CA ARG A 62 14.39 -5.74 -1.64
C ARG A 62 14.58 -7.05 -0.88
N GLY A 63 13.50 -7.73 -0.50
CA GLY A 63 13.55 -8.93 0.34
C GLY A 63 13.99 -8.63 1.78
N ALA A 64 13.92 -7.37 2.22
CA ALA A 64 14.11 -7.06 3.63
C ALA A 64 12.86 -7.51 4.39
N GLU A 65 13.05 -8.25 5.48
CA GLU A 65 11.98 -8.45 6.45
C GLU A 65 11.45 -7.07 6.85
N ALA A 66 10.14 -6.86 6.69
CA ALA A 66 9.51 -5.64 7.16
C ALA A 66 9.74 -5.57 8.68
N PRO A 67 10.09 -4.39 9.24
CA PRO A 67 10.28 -4.28 10.68
C PRO A 67 9.00 -4.74 11.40
N ALA A 68 9.20 -5.59 12.41
CA ALA A 68 8.16 -6.19 13.24
C ALA A 68 7.35 -5.14 14.03
#